data_AF-A0A349M1W9-F1
#
_entry.id   AF-A0A349M1W9-F1
#
_cell.length_a   1.000
_cell.length_b   1.000
_cell.length_c   1.000
_cell.angle_alpha   90.00
_cell.angle_beta   90.00
_cell.angle_gamma   90.00
#
_symmetry.space_group_name_H-M   'P 1'
#
loop_
_entity.id
_entity.type
_entity.pdbx_description
1 polymer ?
#
loop_
_entity_poly.entity_id
_entity_poly.type
_entity_poly.pdbx_seq_one_letter_code
_entity_poly.pdbx_strand_id
1 'polypeptide(L)'
;MREVAQFRADYARYPGDASFQTVIEDLQQASPQFRLWWEQQDVRGLPDGPRAMHHPTLGVLEFDHVTFQTSITPDLRVKVYAASPATVAKLEQVLSASS
;
A
#
# COMPACT_ATOMS: atom_id res chain seq x y z
N MET A 1 6.61 2.33 -6.16
CA MET A 1 5.92 2.09 -7.45
C MET A 1 4.50 1.52 -7.31
N ARG A 2 4.28 0.33 -6.71
CA ARG A 2 2.93 -0.32 -6.66
C ARG A 2 1.83 0.55 -6.04
N GLU A 3 2.14 1.23 -4.93
CA GLU A 3 1.19 2.14 -4.26
C GLU A 3 0.88 3.39 -5.10
N VAL A 4 1.86 3.93 -5.83
CA VAL A 4 1.64 5.09 -6.74
C VAL A 4 0.73 4.72 -7.90
N ALA A 5 0.90 3.52 -8.45
CA ALA A 5 0.04 3.00 -9.51
C ALA A 5 -1.41 2.75 -9.03
N GLN A 6 -1.57 2.27 -7.79
CA GLN A 6 -2.88 2.14 -7.15
C GLN A 6 -3.54 3.51 -6.90
N PHE A 7 -2.77 4.48 -6.40
CA PHE A 7 -3.26 5.85 -6.21
C PHE A 7 -3.72 6.49 -7.53
N ARG A 8 -3.01 6.24 -8.64
CA ARG A 8 -3.46 6.67 -9.98
C ARG A 8 -4.76 6.02 -10.41
N ALA A 9 -4.90 4.71 -10.17
CA ALA A 9 -6.15 4.00 -10.48
C ALA A 9 -7.32 4.59 -9.67
N ASP A 10 -7.07 4.98 -8.42
CA ASP A 10 -8.07 5.65 -7.58
C ASP A 10 -8.43 7.05 -8.12
N TYR A 11 -7.44 7.86 -8.50
CA TYR A 11 -7.62 9.17 -9.14
C TYR A 11 -8.45 9.08 -10.43
N ALA A 12 -8.21 8.07 -11.26
CA ALA A 12 -8.93 7.89 -12.52
C ALA A 12 -10.45 7.68 -12.35
N ARG A 13 -10.92 7.32 -11.14
CA ARG A 13 -12.35 7.21 -10.82
C ARG A 13 -13.03 8.56 -10.57
N TYR A 14 -12.25 9.61 -10.29
CA TYR A 14 -12.74 10.94 -9.93
C TYR A 14 -12.12 12.03 -10.82
N PRO A 15 -12.36 11.99 -12.15
CA PRO A 15 -11.81 13.00 -13.05
C PRO A 15 -12.34 14.39 -12.68
N GLY A 16 -11.45 15.33 -12.44
CA GLY A 16 -11.79 16.73 -12.14
C GLY A 16 -11.99 17.07 -10.67
N ASP A 17 -11.77 16.12 -9.74
CA ASP A 17 -11.71 16.44 -8.32
C ASP A 17 -10.43 17.22 -7.99
N ALA A 18 -10.59 18.52 -7.68
CA ALA A 18 -9.48 19.41 -7.37
C ALA A 18 -8.69 18.98 -6.13
N SER A 19 -9.31 18.23 -5.20
CA SER A 19 -8.63 17.76 -3.98
C SER A 19 -7.51 16.76 -4.30
N PHE A 20 -7.73 15.88 -5.28
CA PHE A 20 -6.70 14.95 -5.74
C PHE A 20 -5.52 15.68 -6.37
N GLN A 21 -5.79 16.72 -7.15
CA GLN A 21 -4.74 17.49 -7.83
C GLN A 21 -3.81 18.14 -6.81
N THR A 22 -4.35 18.75 -5.75
CA THR A 22 -3.57 19.30 -4.65
C THR A 22 -2.66 18.25 -4.00
N VAL A 23 -3.21 17.07 -3.69
CA VAL A 23 -2.42 15.98 -3.08
C VAL A 23 -1.31 15.47 -4.01
N ILE A 24 -1.59 15.36 -5.31
CA ILE A 24 -0.59 14.97 -6.30
C ILE A 24 0.55 15.98 -6.35
N GLU A 25 0.23 17.28 -6.37
CA GLU A 25 1.21 18.36 -6.40
C GLU A 25 2.09 18.35 -5.14
N ASP A 26 1.48 18.25 -3.97
CA ASP A 26 2.19 18.18 -2.69
C ASP A 26 3.15 16.97 -2.63
N LEU A 27 2.69 15.79 -3.07
CA LEU A 27 3.52 14.58 -3.09
C LEU A 27 4.66 14.65 -4.11
N GLN A 28 4.44 15.29 -5.27
CA GLN A 28 5.49 15.51 -6.25
C GLN A 28 6.57 16.50 -5.76
N GLN A 29 6.20 17.47 -4.93
CA GLN A 29 7.15 18.40 -4.31
C GLN A 29 7.93 17.71 -3.18
N ALA A 30 7.24 16.96 -2.32
CA ALA A 30 7.84 16.33 -1.14
C ALA A 30 8.70 15.10 -1.46
N SER A 31 8.43 14.38 -2.56
CA SER A 31 9.11 13.12 -2.88
C SER A 31 9.54 13.04 -4.35
N PRO A 32 10.86 13.17 -4.63
CA PRO A 32 11.41 12.93 -5.97
C PRO A 32 11.09 11.53 -6.51
N GLN A 33 11.02 10.53 -5.62
CA GLN A 33 10.65 9.16 -6.00
C GLN A 33 9.19 9.07 -6.43
N PHE A 34 8.28 9.74 -5.71
CA PHE A 34 6.88 9.81 -6.11
C PHE A 34 6.75 10.46 -7.49
N ARG A 35 7.42 11.60 -7.72
CA ARG A 35 7.43 12.29 -9.01
C ARG A 35 7.85 11.36 -10.15
N LEU A 36 8.98 10.68 -9.99
CA LEU A 36 9.48 9.74 -10.99
C LEU A 36 8.48 8.60 -11.29
N TRP A 37 7.88 7.99 -10.27
CA TRP A 37 6.87 6.95 -10.48
C TRP A 37 5.54 7.49 -10.99
N TRP A 38 5.22 8.75 -10.70
CA TRP A 38 4.01 9.39 -11.21
C TRP A 38 4.14 9.74 -12.70
N GLU A 39 5.33 10.10 -13.17
CA GLU A 39 5.57 10.35 -14.60
C GLU A 39 5.52 9.06 -15.45
N GLN A 40 5.78 7.90 -14.84
CA GLN A 40 5.74 6.59 -15.52
C GLN A 40 4.32 6.14 -15.91
N GLN A 41 3.27 6.81 -15.42
CA GLN A 41 1.87 6.55 -15.76
C GLN A 41 1.40 5.09 -15.58
N ASP A 42 2.09 4.31 -14.75
CA ASP A 42 1.72 2.92 -14.50
C ASP A 42 0.36 2.89 -13.75
N VAL A 43 -0.55 2.03 -14.23
CA VAL A 43 -1.86 1.77 -13.62
C VAL A 43 -1.88 0.30 -13.25
N ARG A 44 -2.04 0.01 -11.96
CA ARG A 44 -2.12 -1.36 -11.45
C ARG A 44 -3.40 -1.56 -10.66
N GLY A 45 -4.01 -2.72 -10.88
CA GLY A 45 -5.13 -3.19 -10.07
C GLY A 45 -4.73 -3.45 -8.63
N LEU A 46 -5.69 -3.87 -7.81
CA LEU A 46 -5.42 -4.15 -6.42
C LEU A 46 -4.39 -5.28 -6.30
N PRO A 47 -3.28 -5.01 -5.63
CA PRO A 47 -2.26 -6.01 -5.47
C PRO A 47 -2.75 -7.09 -4.52
N ASP A 48 -2.62 -8.35 -4.90
CA ASP A 48 -2.74 -9.52 -4.01
C ASP A 48 -1.45 -10.35 -4.05
N GLY A 49 -1.37 -11.35 -3.17
CA GLY A 49 -0.32 -12.36 -3.13
C GLY A 49 0.79 -12.07 -2.11
N PRO A 50 1.96 -12.71 -2.26
CA PRO A 50 3.04 -12.61 -1.29
C PRO A 50 3.63 -11.20 -1.23
N ARG A 51 3.95 -10.76 -0.02
CA ARG A 51 4.54 -9.46 0.31
C ARG A 51 5.60 -9.63 1.39
N ALA A 52 6.83 -9.27 1.02
CA ALA A 52 7.91 -9.08 1.98
C ALA A 52 7.91 -7.62 2.47
N MET A 53 8.01 -7.45 3.78
CA MET A 53 8.19 -6.17 4.46
C MET A 53 9.51 -6.19 5.22
N HIS A 54 10.32 -5.16 5.03
CA HIS A 54 11.57 -4.99 5.78
C HIS A 54 11.29 -4.17 7.03
N HIS A 55 11.30 -4.82 8.19
CA HIS A 55 11.19 -4.16 9.47
C HIS A 55 12.59 -3.84 10.01
N PRO A 56 12.85 -2.61 10.52
CA PRO A 56 14.18 -2.21 11.00
C PRO A 56 14.79 -3.17 12.03
N THR A 57 13.96 -3.65 12.97
CA THR A 57 14.41 -4.55 14.05
C THR A 57 14.22 -6.04 13.77
N LEU A 58 13.10 -6.46 13.16
CA LEU A 58 12.74 -7.87 12.97
C LEU A 58 13.24 -8.46 11.64
N GLY A 59 13.91 -7.63 10.83
CA GLY A 59 14.33 -7.99 9.49
C GLY A 59 13.14 -8.22 8.55
N VAL A 60 13.25 -9.24 7.69
CA VAL A 60 12.20 -9.56 6.72
C VAL A 60 11.00 -10.21 7.42
N LEU A 61 9.82 -9.67 7.15
CA LEU A 61 8.51 -10.21 7.52
C LEU A 61 7.74 -10.54 6.24
N GLU A 62 7.12 -11.71 6.20
CA GLU A 62 6.45 -12.25 5.02
C GLU A 62 4.96 -12.41 5.31
N PHE A 63 4.17 -11.92 4.37
CA PHE A 63 2.72 -11.99 4.42
C PHE A 63 2.19 -12.46 3.08
N ASP A 64 1.18 -13.31 3.09
CA ASP A 64 0.24 -13.37 1.97
C ASP A 64 -0.85 -12.34 2.23
N HIS A 65 -1.24 -11.57 1.20
CA HIS A 65 -2.31 -10.60 1.37
C HIS A 65 -3.37 -10.69 0.28
N VAL A 66 -4.58 -10.33 0.67
CA VAL A 66 -5.74 -10.21 -0.21
C VAL A 66 -6.43 -8.88 0.06
N THR A 67 -6.88 -8.22 -1.00
CA THR A 67 -7.67 -7.00 -0.89
C THR A 67 -9.11 -7.22 -1.35
N PHE A 68 -10.05 -6.96 -0.45
CA PHE A 68 -11.48 -6.90 -0.75
C PHE A 68 -11.89 -5.45 -1.02
N GLN A 69 -12.57 -5.21 -2.13
CA GLN A 69 -13.13 -3.92 -2.47
C GLN A 69 -14.61 -4.10 -2.82
N THR A 70 -15.47 -3.26 -2.24
CA THR A 70 -16.90 -3.30 -2.56
C THR A 70 -17.18 -2.57 -3.88
N SER A 71 -18.12 -3.09 -4.66
CA SER A 71 -18.62 -2.42 -5.87
C SER A 71 -19.54 -1.24 -5.58
N ILE A 72 -20.18 -1.23 -4.39
CA ILE A 72 -21.15 -0.19 -3.99
C ILE A 72 -20.41 1.08 -3.53
N THR A 73 -19.25 0.92 -2.89
CA THR A 73 -18.43 2.03 -2.38
C THR A 73 -16.95 1.77 -2.70
N PRO A 74 -16.51 2.02 -3.95
CA PRO A 74 -15.17 1.66 -4.42
C PRO A 74 -14.00 2.24 -3.59
N ASP A 75 -14.27 3.25 -2.76
CA ASP A 75 -13.30 3.86 -1.84
C ASP A 75 -13.06 3.03 -0.57
N LEU A 76 -14.02 2.16 -0.22
CA LEU A 76 -13.90 1.26 0.93
C LEU A 76 -13.18 -0.03 0.52
N ARG A 77 -12.04 -0.28 1.17
CA ARG A 77 -11.20 -1.45 0.95
C ARG A 77 -10.81 -2.09 2.27
N VAL A 78 -10.77 -3.42 2.30
CA VAL A 78 -10.24 -4.21 3.40
C VAL A 78 -9.04 -5.01 2.89
N LYS A 79 -7.86 -4.76 3.46
CA LYS A 79 -6.64 -5.53 3.19
C LYS A 79 -6.39 -6.49 4.34
N VAL A 80 -6.33 -7.79 4.05
CA VAL A 80 -6.00 -8.82 5.05
C VAL A 80 -4.59 -9.31 4.77
N TYR A 81 -3.75 -9.33 5.81
CA TYR A 81 -2.37 -9.82 5.76
C TYR A 81 -2.24 -11.05 6.64
N ALA A 82 -2.05 -12.22 6.03
CA ALA A 82 -1.77 -13.48 6.72
C ALA A 82 -0.26 -13.64 6.84
N ALA A 83 0.26 -13.55 8.06
CA ALA A 83 1.68 -13.71 8.36
C ALA A 83 2.12 -15.16 8.14
N SER A 84 3.32 -15.35 7.57
CA SER A 84 3.96 -16.67 7.57
C SER A 84 4.23 -17.14 9.01
N PRO A 85 4.36 -18.47 9.26
CA PRO A 85 4.68 -18.97 10.60
C PRO A 85 5.95 -18.34 11.21
N ALA A 86 6.98 -18.10 10.40
CA ALA A 86 8.20 -17.43 10.85
C ALA A 86 7.95 -15.96 11.24
N THR A 87 7.06 -15.28 10.53
CA THR A 87 6.65 -13.91 10.84
C THR A 87 5.83 -13.85 12.12
N VAL A 88 4.89 -14.78 12.33
CA VAL A 88 4.12 -14.89 13.57
C VAL A 88 5.04 -15.02 14.78
N ALA A 89 6.01 -15.95 14.73
CA ALA A 89 6.96 -16.16 15.83
C ALA A 89 7.76 -14.88 16.18
N LYS A 90 8.19 -14.11 15.17
CA LYS A 90 8.87 -12.82 15.38
C LYS A 90 7.97 -11.78 16.03
N LEU A 91 6.70 -11.70 15.61
CA LEU A 91 5.74 -10.74 16.14
C LEU A 91 5.35 -11.06 17.59
N GLU A 92 5.16 -12.34 17.91
CA GLU A 92 4.86 -12.80 19.27
C GLU A 92 5.99 -12.47 20.27
N GLN A 93 7.25 -12.59 19.83
CA GLN A 93 8.41 -12.20 20.65
C GLN A 93 8.36 -10.70 21.04
N VAL A 94 7.92 -9.83 20.13
CA VAL A 94 7.81 -8.38 20.42
C VAL A 94 6.62 -8.08 21.33
N LEU A 95 5.49 -8.72 21.08
CA LEU A 95 4.27 -8.51 21.87
C LEU A 95 4.46 -8.97 23.32
N SER A 96 5.15 -10.09 23.52
CA SER A 96 5.48 -10.63 24.86
C SER A 96 6.56 -9.82 25.58
N ALA A 97 7.54 -9.26 24.86
CA ALA A 97 8.58 -8.41 25.45
C ALA A 97 8.07 -7.00 25.86
N SER A 98 6.85 -6.65 25.46
CA SER A 98 6.22 -5.35 25.74
C SER A 98 5.18 -5.41 26.89
N SER A 99 5.09 -6.55 27.59
CA SER A 99 4.19 -6.80 28.73
C SER A 99 4.93 -6.95 30.05
#